data_AF-A0A378BNA3-F1
#
_entry.id   AF-A0A378BNA3-F1
#
_cell.length_a   1.000
_cell.length_b   1.000
_cell.length_c   1.000
_cell.angle_alpha   90.00
_cell.angle_beta   90.00
_cell.angle_gamma   90.00
#
_symmetry.space_group_name_H-M   'P 1'
#
loop_
_entity.id
_entity.type
_entity.pdbx_description
1 polymer ?
#
loop_
_entity_poly.entity_id
_entity_poly.type
_entity_poly.pdbx_seq_one_letter_code
_entity_poly.pdbx_strand_id
1 'polypeptide(L)' 'MTLDELAQLPTIVGVAGGEEKAQAIYAALIGKRINGLVTEETTARAVLALAS' A
#
# COMPACT_ATOMS: atom_id res chain seq x y z
N MET A 1 -0.77 8.69 18.00
CA MET A 1 -1.12 8.00 16.75
C MET A 1 -0.59 6.59 16.78
N THR A 2 -1.47 5.66 17.12
CA THR A 2 -1.28 4.21 16.99
C THR A 2 -1.81 3.73 15.63
N LEU A 3 -1.52 2.48 15.27
CA LEU A 3 -2.07 1.88 14.04
C LEU A 3 -3.59 1.71 14.11
N ASP A 4 -4.15 1.52 15.30
CA ASP A 4 -5.59 1.38 15.50
C ASP A 4 -6.30 2.73 15.37
N GLU A 5 -5.66 3.81 15.84
CA GLU A 5 -6.14 5.18 15.62
C GLU A 5 -6.14 5.55 14.13
N LEU A 6 -5.09 5.15 13.40
CA LEU A 6 -5.01 5.39 11.95
C LEU A 6 -6.11 4.64 11.19
N ALA A 7 -6.43 3.41 11.60
CA ALA A 7 -7.46 2.58 10.97
C ALA A 7 -8.89 3.15 11.07
N GLN A 8 -9.12 4.14 11.95
CA GLN A 8 -10.42 4.83 12.05
C GLN A 8 -10.60 5.95 11.02
N LEU A 9 -9.52 6.37 10.34
CA LEU A 9 -9.60 7.44 9.35
C LEU A 9 -10.31 6.95 8.08
N PRO A 10 -11.19 7.77 7.48
CA PRO A 10 -11.87 7.39 6.25
C PRO A 10 -10.90 7.23 5.06
N THR A 11 -9.80 7.98 5.08
CA THR A 11 -8.79 7.98 4.00
C THR A 11 -7.40 7.89 4.58
N ILE A 12 -6.63 6.90 4.12
CA ILE A 12 -5.23 6.66 4.51
C ILE A 12 -4.42 6.43 3.24
N VAL A 13 -3.60 7.41 2.89
CA VAL A 13 -2.77 7.39 1.68
C VAL A 13 -1.34 6.99 2.04
N GLY A 14 -0.87 5.87 1.51
CA GLY A 14 0.53 5.48 1.55
C GLY A 14 1.32 6.09 0.39
N VAL A 15 2.59 6.42 0.62
CA VAL A 15 3.54 6.79 -0.44
C VAL A 15 4.74 5.86 -0.35
N ALA A 16 4.97 5.06 -1.38
CA ALA A 16 6.07 4.10 -1.43
C ALA A 16 6.46 3.78 -2.88
N GLY A 17 7.72 3.40 -3.08
CA GLY A 17 8.27 3.06 -4.39
C GLY A 17 9.48 2.14 -4.25
N GLY A 18 9.85 1.47 -5.34
CA GLY A 18 10.78 0.36 -5.42
C GLY A 18 10.09 -1.00 -5.58
N GLU A 19 10.44 -1.75 -6.64
CA GLU A 19 9.93 -3.09 -6.90
C GLU A 19 10.23 -4.05 -5.75
N GLU A 20 11.35 -3.86 -5.04
CA GLU A 20 11.74 -4.63 -3.86
C GLU A 20 10.73 -4.50 -2.70
N LYS A 21 9.88 -3.47 -2.74
CA LYS A 21 8.83 -3.22 -1.74
C LYS A 21 7.45 -3.69 -2.18
N ALA A 22 7.29 -4.20 -3.40
CA ALA A 22 5.99 -4.56 -3.96
C ALA A 22 5.20 -5.49 -3.02
N GLN A 23 5.85 -6.47 -2.39
CA GLN A 23 5.19 -7.40 -1.49
C GLN A 23 4.72 -6.75 -0.17
N ALA A 24 5.51 -5.81 0.37
CA ALA A 24 5.12 -5.05 1.57
C ALA A 24 3.96 -4.08 1.27
N ILE A 25 4.02 -3.40 0.12
CA ILE A 25 2.97 -2.50 -0.34
C ILE A 25 1.66 -3.27 -0.57
N TYR A 26 1.74 -4.42 -1.26
CA TYR A 26 0.60 -5.31 -1.48
C TYR A 26 0.00 -5.73 -0.13
N ALA A 27 0.82 -6.22 0.82
CA ALA A 27 0.38 -6.59 2.16
C ALA A 27 -0.32 -5.44 2.91
N ALA A 28 0.15 -4.19 2.76
CA ALA A 28 -0.48 -3.02 3.38
C ALA A 28 -1.86 -2.72 2.77
N LEU A 29 -2.03 -2.91 1.46
CA LEU A 29 -3.30 -2.72 0.74
C LEU A 29 -4.35 -3.78 1.12
N ILE A 30 -4.01 -5.07 1.01
CA ILE A 30 -4.93 -6.16 1.39
C ILE A 30 -5.18 -6.23 2.91
N GLY A 31 -4.19 -5.85 3.71
CA GLY A 31 -4.34 -5.67 5.15
C GLY A 31 -5.12 -4.40 5.55
N LYS A 32 -5.59 -3.60 4.58
CA LYS A 32 -6.34 -2.35 4.77
C LYS A 32 -5.66 -1.36 5.72
N ARG A 33 -4.32 -1.40 5.77
CA ARG A 33 -3.51 -0.43 6.52
C ARG A 33 -3.44 0.91 5.80
N ILE A 34 -3.57 0.87 4.47
CA ILE A 34 -3.78 2.01 3.59
C ILE A 34 -4.95 1.69 2.65
N ASN A 35 -5.65 2.72 2.18
CA ASN A 35 -6.73 2.59 1.20
C ASN A 35 -6.52 3.45 -0.07
N GLY A 36 -5.44 4.24 -0.09
CA GLY A 36 -4.88 4.84 -1.29
C GLY A 36 -3.36 4.66 -1.32
N LEU A 37 -2.79 4.62 -2.53
CA LEU A 37 -1.34 4.52 -2.75
C LEU A 37 -0.89 5.52 -3.81
N VAL A 38 0.20 6.24 -3.52
CA VAL A 38 0.99 6.97 -4.51
C VAL A 38 2.31 6.22 -4.70
N THR A 39 2.60 5.84 -5.94
CA THR A 39 3.78 5.08 -6.34
C THR A 39 4.09 5.32 -7.82
N GLU A 40 5.28 4.96 -8.28
CA GLU A 40 5.65 4.98 -9.70
C GLU A 40 5.14 3.75 -10.47
N GLU A 41 5.15 3.84 -11.80
CA GLU A 41 4.57 2.83 -12.69
C GLU A 41 5.19 1.43 -12.50
N THR A 42 6.51 1.32 -12.37
CA THR A 42 7.20 0.03 -12.22
C THR A 42 6.76 -0.69 -10.95
N THR A 43 6.70 0.01 -9.82
CA THR A 43 6.21 -0.54 -8.56
C THR A 43 4.72 -0.86 -8.61
N ALA A 44 3.89 -0.02 -9.23
CA ALA A 44 2.47 -0.32 -9.42
C ALA A 44 2.28 -1.64 -10.19
N ARG A 45 3.05 -1.86 -11.27
CA ARG A 45 3.00 -3.10 -12.06
C ARG A 45 3.45 -4.31 -11.23
N ALA A 46 4.53 -4.18 -10.45
CA ALA A 46 5.00 -5.25 -9.58
C ALA A 46 3.96 -5.61 -8.50
N VAL A 47 3.28 -4.62 -7.91
CA VAL A 47 2.19 -4.84 -6.96
C VAL A 47 0.99 -5.53 -7.62
N LEU A 48 0.59 -5.10 -8.83
CA LEU A 48 -0.50 -5.71 -9.57
C LEU A 48 -0.22 -7.17 -9.95
N ALA A 49 1.03 -7.52 -10.27
CA ALA A 49 1.41 -8.89 -10.56
C ALA A 49 1.16 -9.85 -9.38
N LEU A 50 1.23 -9.35 -8.14
CA LEU A 50 0.96 -10.13 -6.91
C LEU A 50 -0.53 -10.39 -6.65
N ALA A 51 -1.43 -9.69 -7.35
CA ALA A 51 -2.88 -9.85 -7.20
C ALA A 51 -3.49 -10.90 -8.15
N SER A 52 -2.63 -11.60 -8.90
CA SER A 52 -3.01 -12.60 -9.92
C SER A 52 -3.29 -13.98 -9.33
#